data_AF-A0A524G408-F1
#
_entry.id   AF-A0A524G408-F1
#
_cell.length_a   1.000
_cell.length_b   1.000
_cell.length_c   1.000
_cell.angle_alpha   90.00
_cell.angle_beta   90.00
_cell.angle_gamma   90.00
#
_symmetry.space_group_name_H-M   'P 1'
#
loop_
_entity.id
_entity.type
_entity.pdbx_description
1 polymer ?
#
loop_
_entity_poly.entity_id
_entity_poly.type
_entity_poly.pdbx_seq_one_letter_code
_entity_poly.pdbx_strand_id
1 'polypeptide(L)'
;MSIWFSISLLGILAVIPFHFLSVEHSKLEGKYGADKGEKIGSILGMISGWGIFVFLIGLWISPQPQFLVPILQNIIFITPLLGLLVLQTPLVHLLVGIVFLMPGALFGIKGVTEIGLKESETHRPDKVITTGLYSRMRHPQYTGAILSHVGITFILSSFYSLLVTPLVIVVNYILCWKEEKELVREFGEEYEHYKKTVPMFIPRIRQTDKQQ
;
A
#
# COMPACT_ATOMS: atom_id res chain seq x y z
N MET A 1 -4.05 -23.67 8.80
CA MET A 1 -3.29 -22.41 8.63
C MET A 1 -1.91 -22.60 9.28
N SER A 2 -0.81 -22.25 8.62
CA SER A 2 0.53 -22.46 9.21
C SER A 2 0.80 -21.46 10.35
N ILE A 3 1.67 -21.82 11.29
CA ILE A 3 2.03 -20.93 12.41
C ILE A 3 2.66 -19.61 11.90
N TRP A 4 3.45 -19.68 10.84
CA TRP A 4 4.08 -18.53 10.20
C TRP A 4 3.05 -17.56 9.62
N PHE A 5 2.01 -18.09 8.94
CA PHE A 5 0.92 -17.25 8.44
C PHE A 5 0.20 -16.53 9.59
N SER A 6 -0.09 -17.26 10.68
CA SER A 6 -0.73 -16.67 11.87
C SER A 6 0.11 -15.58 12.52
N ILE A 7 1.43 -15.80 12.64
CA ILE A 7 2.37 -14.78 13.16
C ILE A 7 2.37 -13.54 12.27
N SER A 8 2.42 -13.72 10.95
CA SER A 8 2.36 -12.61 9.99
C SER A 8 1.05 -11.84 10.09
N LEU A 9 -0.09 -12.53 10.12
CA LEU A 9 -1.39 -11.88 10.23
C LEU A 9 -1.52 -11.10 11.55
N LEU A 10 -1.15 -11.72 12.67
CA LEU A 10 -1.17 -11.06 13.99
C LEU A 10 -0.17 -9.90 14.05
N GLY A 11 0.98 -10.02 13.40
CA GLY A 11 1.95 -8.94 13.27
C GLY A 11 1.39 -7.73 12.54
N ILE A 12 0.72 -7.93 11.39
CA ILE A 12 0.01 -6.85 10.67
C ILE A 12 -1.02 -6.19 11.60
N LEU A 13 -1.86 -7.00 12.26
CA LEU A 13 -2.90 -6.49 13.15
C LEU A 13 -2.31 -5.71 14.35
N ALA A 14 -1.17 -6.14 14.88
CA ALA A 14 -0.47 -5.46 15.96
C ALA A 14 0.16 -4.13 15.50
N VAL A 15 0.58 -4.03 14.24
CA VAL A 15 1.23 -2.84 13.69
C VAL A 15 0.23 -1.75 13.29
N ILE A 16 -0.99 -2.12 12.84
CA ILE A 16 -2.01 -1.18 12.38
C ILE A 16 -2.30 -0.03 13.38
N PRO A 17 -2.49 -0.26 14.68
CA PRO A 17 -2.71 0.83 15.64
C PRO A 17 -1.57 1.84 15.69
N PHE A 18 -0.33 1.39 15.59
CA PHE A 18 0.84 2.27 15.56
C PHE A 18 0.87 3.10 14.28
N HIS A 19 0.51 2.50 13.16
CA HIS A 19 0.39 3.21 11.88
C HIS A 19 -0.75 4.24 11.91
N PHE A 20 -1.88 3.94 12.55
CA PHE A 20 -2.95 4.92 12.73
C PHE A 20 -2.50 6.11 13.57
N LEU A 21 -1.70 5.86 14.61
CA LEU A 21 -1.16 6.90 15.47
C LEU A 21 -0.09 7.75 14.76
N SER A 22 0.71 7.18 13.87
CA SER A 22 1.70 7.94 13.11
C SER A 22 1.05 8.92 12.15
N VAL A 23 -0.06 8.51 11.52
CA VAL A 23 -0.84 9.35 10.61
C VAL A 23 -1.56 10.48 11.36
N GLU A 24 -2.09 10.21 12.57
CA GLU A 24 -2.78 11.20 13.42
C GLU A 24 -1.80 12.10 14.22
N HIS A 25 -0.83 12.72 13.54
CA HIS A 25 0.25 13.48 14.18
C HIS A 25 -0.24 14.61 15.10
N SER A 26 -1.35 15.28 14.77
CA SER A 26 -1.93 16.33 15.63
C SER A 26 -2.32 15.82 17.03
N LYS A 27 -2.70 14.54 17.18
CA LYS A 27 -2.99 13.94 18.49
C LYS A 27 -1.72 13.74 19.32
N LEU A 28 -0.62 13.37 18.68
CA LEU A 28 0.66 13.17 19.35
C LEU A 28 1.24 14.51 19.81
N GLU A 29 1.19 15.53 18.95
CA GLU A 29 1.60 16.88 19.28
C GLU A 29 0.77 17.46 20.43
N GLY A 30 -0.56 17.30 20.40
CA GLY A 30 -1.44 17.74 21.47
C GLY A 30 -1.17 17.04 22.82
N LYS A 31 -0.70 15.79 22.81
CA LYS A 31 -0.45 15.01 24.03
C LYS A 31 0.97 15.19 24.60
N TYR A 32 1.96 15.34 23.73
CA TYR A 32 3.38 15.31 24.13
C TYR A 32 4.13 16.63 23.85
N GLY A 33 3.49 17.61 23.20
CA GLY A 33 4.10 18.83 22.68
C GLY A 33 4.62 18.64 21.25
N ALA A 34 4.82 19.73 20.50
CA ALA A 34 5.19 19.70 19.09
C ALA A 34 6.44 18.84 18.81
N ASP A 35 7.61 19.23 19.37
CA ASP A 35 8.88 18.54 19.12
C ASP A 35 8.88 17.05 19.51
N LYS A 36 8.23 16.69 20.62
CA LYS A 36 8.16 15.30 21.08
C LYS A 36 7.12 14.50 20.29
N GLY A 37 5.98 15.10 19.99
CA GLY A 37 4.92 14.50 19.20
C GLY A 37 5.39 14.15 17.80
N GLU A 38 6.11 15.06 17.14
CA GLU A 38 6.73 14.84 15.83
C GLU A 38 7.71 13.66 15.86
N LYS A 39 8.64 13.64 16.82
CA LYS A 39 9.60 12.54 16.95
C LYS A 39 8.92 11.20 17.18
N ILE A 40 7.91 11.15 18.04
CA ILE A 40 7.14 9.92 18.29
C ILE A 40 6.41 9.50 17.02
N GLY A 41 5.75 10.42 16.32
CA GLY A 41 5.03 10.15 15.08
C GLY A 41 5.92 9.57 14.00
N SER A 42 7.10 10.16 13.80
CA SER A 42 8.11 9.68 12.84
C SER A 42 8.61 8.26 13.17
N ILE A 43 8.91 7.99 14.44
CA ILE A 43 9.33 6.64 14.88
C ILE A 43 8.21 5.63 14.65
N LEU A 44 6.97 5.98 15.01
CA LEU A 44 5.81 5.12 14.80
C LEU A 44 5.58 4.87 13.30
N GLY A 45 5.69 5.88 12.44
CA GLY A 45 5.51 5.76 11.00
C GLY A 45 6.53 4.82 10.38
N MET A 46 7.81 4.99 10.73
CA MET A 46 8.90 4.14 10.25
C MET A 46 8.73 2.68 10.72
N ILE A 47 8.57 2.45 12.03
CA ILE A 47 8.42 1.08 12.57
C ILE A 47 7.19 0.40 11.97
N SER A 48 6.08 1.12 11.88
CA SER A 48 4.85 0.53 11.39
C SER A 48 4.83 0.30 9.88
N GLY A 49 5.36 1.23 9.08
CA GLY A 49 5.49 1.07 7.64
C GLY A 49 6.34 -0.15 7.29
N TRP A 50 7.57 -0.23 7.82
CA TRP A 50 8.46 -1.37 7.59
C TRP A 50 7.92 -2.67 8.20
N GLY A 51 7.28 -2.60 9.37
CA GLY A 51 6.62 -3.75 10.00
C GLY A 51 5.53 -4.36 9.13
N ILE A 52 4.68 -3.53 8.52
CA ILE A 52 3.64 -4.00 7.58
C ILE A 52 4.28 -4.74 6.40
N PHE A 53 5.34 -4.21 5.78
CA PHE A 53 6.02 -4.89 4.67
C PHE A 53 6.60 -6.23 5.08
N VAL A 54 7.30 -6.30 6.22
CA VAL A 54 7.89 -7.55 6.72
C VAL A 54 6.82 -8.62 6.96
N PHE A 55 5.72 -8.23 7.62
CA PHE A 55 4.66 -9.19 7.88
C PHE A 55 3.85 -9.56 6.63
N LEU A 56 3.68 -8.65 5.66
CA LEU A 56 3.09 -8.97 4.35
C LEU A 56 3.94 -9.98 3.58
N ILE A 57 5.26 -9.84 3.57
CA ILE A 57 6.16 -10.84 2.97
C ILE A 57 5.93 -12.20 3.59
N GLY A 58 5.91 -12.28 4.94
CA GLY A 58 5.61 -13.52 5.63
C GLY A 58 4.20 -14.07 5.31
N LEU A 59 3.21 -13.20 5.16
CA LEU A 59 1.85 -13.57 4.76
C LEU A 59 1.83 -14.21 3.36
N TRP A 60 2.58 -13.66 2.41
CA TRP A 60 2.69 -14.15 1.03
C TRP A 60 3.41 -15.49 0.91
N ILE A 61 4.56 -15.63 1.58
CA ILE A 61 5.45 -16.80 1.41
C ILE A 61 5.17 -17.93 2.39
N SER A 62 4.42 -17.67 3.46
CA SER A 62 4.11 -18.70 4.46
C SER A 62 3.40 -19.90 3.82
N PRO A 63 3.68 -21.13 4.30
CA PRO A 63 3.03 -22.32 3.76
C PRO A 63 1.51 -22.20 3.84
N GLN A 64 0.87 -22.22 2.68
CA GLN A 64 -0.59 -22.12 2.52
C GLN A 64 -1.04 -22.84 1.25
N PRO A 65 -2.33 -23.24 1.16
CA PRO A 65 -2.86 -23.85 -0.04
C PRO A 65 -2.71 -22.92 -1.25
N GLN A 66 -2.46 -23.51 -2.41
CA GLN A 66 -2.53 -22.77 -3.67
C GLN A 66 -3.96 -22.78 -4.18
N PHE A 67 -4.48 -21.62 -4.57
CA PHE A 67 -5.76 -21.56 -5.28
C PHE A 67 -5.54 -21.77 -6.77
N LEU A 68 -6.53 -22.35 -7.45
CA LEU A 68 -6.49 -22.59 -8.89
C LEU A 68 -7.64 -21.88 -9.58
N VAL A 69 -7.35 -21.26 -10.71
CA VAL A 69 -8.37 -20.76 -11.64
C VAL A 69 -8.49 -21.80 -12.75
N PRO A 70 -9.66 -22.39 -13.03
CA PRO A 70 -9.80 -23.50 -13.98
C PRO A 70 -9.30 -23.23 -15.40
N ILE A 71 -9.14 -21.96 -15.75
CA ILE A 71 -8.73 -21.48 -17.07
C ILE A 71 -7.22 -21.64 -17.23
N LEU A 72 -6.79 -22.39 -18.25
CA LEU A 72 -5.38 -22.60 -18.62
C LEU A 72 -4.46 -23.06 -17.46
N GLN A 73 -5.03 -23.69 -16.43
CA GLN A 73 -4.27 -24.17 -15.26
C GLN A 73 -3.21 -25.23 -15.60
N ASN A 74 -3.34 -25.90 -16.74
CA ASN A 74 -2.43 -26.95 -17.19
C ASN A 74 -1.10 -26.40 -17.73
N ILE A 75 -0.99 -25.09 -17.99
CA ILE A 75 0.23 -24.44 -18.44
C ILE A 75 0.94 -23.86 -17.23
N ILE A 76 1.93 -24.57 -16.70
CA ILE A 76 2.66 -24.20 -15.49
C ILE A 76 4.03 -23.65 -15.87
N PHE A 77 4.34 -22.46 -15.35
CA PHE A 77 5.67 -21.89 -15.42
C PHE A 77 6.47 -22.27 -14.18
N ILE A 78 7.66 -22.79 -14.40
CA ILE A 78 8.62 -23.13 -13.34
C ILE A 78 9.66 -22.03 -13.32
N THR A 79 9.57 -21.15 -12.33
CA THR A 79 10.51 -20.03 -12.18
C THR A 79 11.42 -20.25 -10.97
N PRO A 80 12.75 -20.35 -11.17
CA PRO A 80 13.68 -20.37 -10.06
C PRO A 80 13.70 -18.98 -9.41
N LEU A 81 13.34 -18.92 -8.14
CA LEU A 81 13.35 -17.71 -7.32
C LEU A 81 14.59 -17.72 -6.42
N LEU A 82 15.46 -16.73 -6.62
CA LEU A 82 16.68 -16.49 -5.82
C LEU A 82 17.63 -17.71 -5.73
N GLY A 83 17.55 -18.64 -6.68
CA GLY A 83 18.38 -19.87 -6.70
C GLY A 83 18.08 -20.87 -5.58
N LEU A 84 17.06 -20.62 -4.74
CA LEU A 84 16.74 -21.41 -3.55
C LEU A 84 15.32 -21.98 -3.58
N LEU A 85 14.38 -21.27 -4.23
CA LEU A 85 13.00 -21.70 -4.37
C LEU A 85 12.67 -21.94 -5.83
N VAL A 86 11.74 -22.87 -6.07
CA VAL A 86 11.16 -23.10 -7.39
C VAL A 86 9.67 -22.81 -7.27
N LEU A 87 9.21 -21.75 -7.93
CA LEU A 87 7.79 -21.43 -7.99
C LEU A 87 7.15 -22.13 -9.18
N GLN A 88 6.06 -22.83 -8.92
CA GLN A 88 5.19 -23.41 -9.94
C GLN A 88 3.95 -22.54 -10.02
N THR A 89 3.85 -21.75 -11.10
CA THR A 89 2.78 -20.76 -11.26
C THR A 89 1.99 -21.04 -12.53
N PRO A 90 0.67 -21.27 -12.46
CA PRO A 90 -0.16 -21.33 -13.66
C PRO A 90 -0.08 -20.04 -14.48
N LEU A 91 -0.08 -20.17 -15.82
CA LEU A 91 0.08 -19.03 -16.73
C LEU A 91 -0.93 -17.91 -16.46
N VAL A 92 -2.19 -18.24 -16.18
CA VAL A 92 -3.22 -17.23 -15.90
C VAL A 92 -2.90 -16.44 -14.63
N HIS A 93 -2.42 -17.10 -13.59
CA HIS A 93 -2.01 -16.41 -12.37
C HIS A 93 -0.80 -15.52 -12.59
N LEU A 94 0.17 -15.97 -13.39
CA LEU A 94 1.33 -15.16 -13.76
C LEU A 94 0.90 -13.90 -14.53
N LEU A 95 0.01 -14.04 -15.53
CA LEU A 95 -0.48 -12.92 -16.34
C LEU A 95 -1.25 -11.90 -15.50
N VAL A 96 -2.21 -12.37 -14.69
CA VAL A 96 -2.95 -11.52 -13.76
C VAL A 96 -1.99 -10.85 -12.78
N GLY A 97 -1.07 -11.65 -12.23
CA GLY A 97 -0.02 -11.20 -11.33
C GLY A 97 0.79 -10.03 -11.88
N ILE A 98 1.29 -10.14 -13.11
CA ILE A 98 2.05 -9.10 -13.81
C ILE A 98 1.20 -7.86 -14.08
N VAL A 99 -0.05 -8.04 -14.51
CA VAL A 99 -0.98 -6.94 -14.79
C VAL A 99 -1.22 -6.06 -13.55
N PHE A 100 -1.21 -6.65 -12.36
CA PHE A 100 -1.37 -5.90 -11.11
C PHE A 100 -0.02 -5.43 -10.51
N LEU A 101 0.99 -6.30 -10.49
CA LEU A 101 2.28 -6.01 -9.87
C LEU A 101 3.04 -4.89 -10.59
N MET A 102 3.05 -4.89 -11.93
CA MET A 102 3.85 -3.89 -12.67
C MET A 102 3.34 -2.46 -12.49
N PRO A 103 2.02 -2.17 -12.66
CA PRO A 103 1.49 -0.84 -12.33
C PRO A 103 1.59 -0.54 -10.84
N GLY A 104 1.42 -1.54 -9.98
CA GLY A 104 1.54 -1.40 -8.53
C GLY A 104 2.91 -0.90 -8.10
N ALA A 105 3.97 -1.58 -8.57
CA ALA A 105 5.35 -1.18 -8.32
C ALA A 105 5.65 0.21 -8.89
N LEU A 106 5.15 0.52 -10.09
CA LEU A 106 5.34 1.83 -10.70
C LEU A 106 4.68 2.95 -9.89
N PHE A 107 3.44 2.78 -9.43
CA PHE A 107 2.75 3.77 -8.59
C PHE A 107 3.40 3.92 -7.21
N GLY A 108 3.83 2.81 -6.60
CA GLY A 108 4.57 2.83 -5.34
C GLY A 108 5.88 3.62 -5.48
N ILE A 109 6.75 3.23 -6.41
CA ILE A 109 8.05 3.87 -6.62
C ILE A 109 7.88 5.35 -6.98
N LYS A 110 7.07 5.66 -8.00
CA LYS A 110 6.87 7.06 -8.41
C LYS A 110 6.22 7.90 -7.31
N GLY A 111 5.23 7.35 -6.62
CA GLY A 111 4.54 8.02 -5.52
C GLY A 111 5.49 8.40 -4.39
N VAL A 112 6.41 7.50 -4.01
CA VAL A 112 7.46 7.79 -3.01
C VAL A 112 8.46 8.81 -3.54
N THR A 113 8.90 8.70 -4.80
CA THR A 113 9.89 9.64 -5.36
C THR A 113 9.35 11.07 -5.51
N GLU A 114 8.05 11.23 -5.75
CA GLU A 114 7.41 12.55 -5.91
C GLU A 114 7.20 13.26 -4.58
N ILE A 115 6.89 12.54 -3.50
CA ILE A 115 6.69 13.12 -2.16
C ILE A 115 7.99 13.19 -1.34
N GLY A 116 8.96 12.33 -1.64
CA GLY A 116 10.18 12.13 -0.87
C GLY A 116 10.04 11.01 0.17
N LEU A 117 11.11 10.22 0.35
CA LEU A 117 11.11 9.05 1.23
C LEU A 117 10.74 9.41 2.68
N LYS A 118 11.30 10.49 3.22
CA LYS A 118 11.02 10.96 4.57
C LYS A 118 9.52 11.22 4.75
N GLU A 119 8.90 11.99 3.85
CA GLU A 119 7.50 12.36 3.98
C GLU A 119 6.54 11.22 3.68
N SER A 120 6.96 10.25 2.87
CA SER A 120 6.28 8.97 2.70
C SER A 120 6.27 8.15 4.00
N GLU A 121 7.40 8.05 4.71
CA GLU A 121 7.48 7.29 5.96
C GLU A 121 6.77 7.97 7.14
N THR A 122 6.83 9.31 7.20
CA THR A 122 6.22 10.10 8.28
C THR A 122 4.76 10.44 8.03
N HIS A 123 4.26 10.32 6.80
CA HIS A 123 2.92 10.75 6.38
C HIS A 123 2.68 12.25 6.60
N ARG A 124 3.75 13.06 6.52
CA ARG A 124 3.71 14.49 6.86
C ARG A 124 4.42 15.35 5.82
N PRO A 125 3.82 15.55 4.63
CA PRO A 125 4.42 16.43 3.63
C PRO A 125 4.45 17.88 4.11
N ASP A 126 5.48 18.64 3.75
CA ASP A 126 5.59 20.08 4.12
C ASP A 126 4.55 20.97 3.41
N LYS A 127 3.93 20.47 2.34
CA LYS A 127 2.94 21.18 1.51
C LYS A 127 2.04 20.21 0.76
N VAL A 128 0.90 20.70 0.26
CA VAL A 128 0.03 19.90 -0.61
C VAL A 128 0.73 19.63 -1.94
N ILE A 129 0.98 18.35 -2.23
CA ILE A 129 1.60 17.92 -3.48
C ILE A 129 0.50 17.60 -4.50
N THR A 130 0.52 18.32 -5.61
CA THR A 130 -0.50 18.24 -6.67
C THR A 130 0.09 17.97 -8.06
N THR A 131 1.37 17.62 -8.14
CA THR A 131 2.10 17.37 -9.39
C THR A 131 2.22 15.86 -9.66
N GLY A 132 2.68 15.47 -10.86
CA GLY A 132 3.00 14.07 -11.14
C GLY A 132 1.80 13.12 -11.02
N LEU A 133 1.98 11.99 -10.34
CA LEU A 133 0.89 11.06 -10.00
C LEU A 133 -0.11 11.67 -9.03
N TYR A 134 0.31 12.54 -8.12
CA TYR A 134 -0.59 13.25 -7.20
C TYR A 134 -1.56 14.18 -7.93
N SER A 135 -1.24 14.64 -9.15
CA SER A 135 -2.22 15.35 -9.99
C SER A 135 -3.39 14.47 -10.49
N ARG A 136 -3.25 13.14 -10.42
CA ARG A 136 -4.20 12.16 -11.00
C ARG A 136 -4.90 11.30 -9.96
N MET A 137 -4.27 11.04 -8.82
CA MET A 137 -4.83 10.35 -7.68
C MET A 137 -4.15 10.84 -6.40
N ARG A 138 -4.87 10.87 -5.28
CA ARG A 138 -4.32 11.42 -4.02
C ARG A 138 -3.36 10.48 -3.31
N HIS A 139 -3.53 9.17 -3.51
CA HIS A 139 -2.82 8.12 -2.78
C HIS A 139 -2.11 7.11 -3.71
N PRO A 140 -1.12 7.52 -4.52
CA PRO A 140 -0.43 6.63 -5.44
C PRO A 140 0.34 5.51 -4.75
N GLN A 141 0.90 5.78 -3.57
CA GLN A 141 1.64 4.78 -2.80
C GLN A 141 0.73 3.66 -2.29
N TYR A 142 -0.40 4.02 -1.67
CA TYR A 142 -1.40 3.05 -1.21
C TYR A 142 -2.04 2.28 -2.37
N THR A 143 -2.33 2.96 -3.48
CA THR A 143 -2.79 2.30 -4.71
C THR A 143 -1.74 1.29 -5.20
N GLY A 144 -0.46 1.70 -5.22
CA GLY A 144 0.66 0.86 -5.57
C GLY A 144 0.80 -0.37 -4.67
N ALA A 145 0.65 -0.19 -3.36
CA ALA A 145 0.71 -1.25 -2.36
C ALA A 145 -0.43 -2.27 -2.55
N ILE A 146 -1.66 -1.81 -2.75
CA ILE A 146 -2.82 -2.67 -3.00
C ILE A 146 -2.64 -3.49 -4.28
N LEU A 147 -2.26 -2.84 -5.39
CA LEU A 147 -2.03 -3.51 -6.67
C LEU A 147 -0.88 -4.52 -6.58
N SER A 148 0.22 -4.17 -5.91
CA SER A 148 1.36 -5.07 -5.71
C SER A 148 0.98 -6.28 -4.86
N HIS A 149 0.21 -6.07 -3.77
CA HIS A 149 -0.31 -7.16 -2.93
C HIS A 149 -1.17 -8.14 -3.72
N VAL A 150 -2.09 -7.63 -4.56
CA VAL A 150 -2.90 -8.48 -5.45
C VAL A 150 -2.01 -9.22 -6.43
N GLY A 151 -1.08 -8.53 -7.09
CA GLY A 151 -0.17 -9.14 -8.06
C GLY A 151 0.65 -10.27 -7.47
N ILE A 152 1.28 -10.05 -6.31
CA ILE A 152 2.10 -11.05 -5.61
C ILE A 152 1.23 -12.24 -5.14
N THR A 153 0.03 -11.96 -4.62
CA THR A 153 -0.92 -13.01 -4.21
C THR A 153 -1.27 -13.96 -5.36
N PHE A 154 -1.46 -13.42 -6.57
CA PHE A 154 -1.69 -14.23 -7.77
C PHE A 154 -0.43 -14.98 -8.20
N ILE A 155 0.73 -14.33 -8.29
CA ILE A 155 1.99 -15.00 -8.69
C ILE A 155 2.30 -16.18 -7.78
N LEU A 156 2.08 -16.05 -6.47
CA LEU A 156 2.33 -17.13 -5.51
C LEU A 156 1.15 -18.10 -5.36
N SER A 157 0.02 -17.81 -6.01
CA SER A 157 -1.26 -18.54 -5.86
C SER A 157 -1.71 -18.67 -4.40
N SER A 158 -1.36 -17.72 -3.54
CA SER A 158 -1.49 -17.83 -2.08
C SER A 158 -2.95 -17.69 -1.61
N PHE A 159 -3.62 -18.80 -1.29
CA PHE A 159 -5.06 -18.81 -1.01
C PHE A 159 -5.47 -17.98 0.20
N TYR A 160 -4.76 -18.09 1.33
CA TYR A 160 -5.10 -17.29 2.51
C TYR A 160 -4.78 -15.81 2.30
N SER A 161 -3.73 -15.49 1.53
CA SER A 161 -3.42 -14.11 1.12
C SER A 161 -4.55 -13.51 0.29
N LEU A 162 -5.14 -14.30 -0.61
CA LEU A 162 -6.30 -13.90 -1.38
C LEU A 162 -7.50 -13.61 -0.46
N LEU A 163 -7.77 -14.47 0.52
CA LEU A 163 -8.86 -14.26 1.49
C LEU A 163 -8.67 -13.01 2.37
N VAL A 164 -7.42 -12.66 2.70
CA VAL A 164 -7.10 -11.46 3.50
C VAL A 164 -7.11 -10.17 2.67
N THR A 165 -7.10 -10.26 1.34
CA THR A 165 -7.03 -9.09 0.45
C THR A 165 -8.12 -8.04 0.71
N PRO A 166 -9.41 -8.38 0.91
CA PRO A 166 -10.44 -7.40 1.24
C PRO A 166 -10.13 -6.63 2.53
N LEU A 167 -9.58 -7.30 3.55
CA LEU A 167 -9.16 -6.66 4.81
C LEU A 167 -8.03 -5.66 4.56
N VAL A 168 -7.02 -6.05 3.75
CA VAL A 168 -5.91 -5.15 3.37
C VAL A 168 -6.45 -3.89 2.68
N ILE A 169 -7.38 -4.03 1.74
CA ILE A 169 -8.00 -2.90 1.03
C ILE A 169 -8.73 -1.98 2.01
N VAL A 170 -9.53 -2.54 2.93
CA VAL A 170 -10.29 -1.77 3.92
C VAL A 170 -9.35 -1.02 4.88
N VAL A 171 -8.30 -1.67 5.36
CA VAL A 171 -7.31 -1.03 6.25
C VAL A 171 -6.60 0.13 5.55
N ASN A 172 -6.17 -0.06 4.30
CA ASN A 172 -5.56 1.00 3.49
C ASN A 172 -6.54 2.15 3.25
N TYR A 173 -7.81 1.86 2.95
CA TYR A 173 -8.85 2.88 2.81
C TYR A 173 -9.00 3.72 4.09
N ILE A 174 -9.04 3.08 5.26
CA ILE A 174 -9.17 3.76 6.55
C ILE A 174 -7.93 4.63 6.85
N LEU A 175 -6.73 4.14 6.50
CA LEU A 175 -5.48 4.91 6.61
C LEU A 175 -5.55 6.19 5.80
N CYS A 176 -5.81 6.08 4.49
CA CYS A 176 -5.91 7.23 3.61
C CYS A 176 -6.98 8.22 4.09
N TRP A 177 -8.11 7.74 4.60
CA TRP A 177 -9.16 8.60 5.14
C TRP A 177 -8.72 9.35 6.42
N LYS A 178 -7.96 8.69 7.30
CA LYS A 178 -7.38 9.33 8.49
C LYS A 178 -6.33 10.36 8.11
N GLU A 179 -5.46 10.01 7.17
CA GLU A 179 -4.43 10.92 6.65
C GLU A 179 -5.05 12.16 6.02
N GLU A 180 -6.05 11.99 5.16
CA GLU A 180 -6.78 13.11 4.57
C GLU A 180 -7.40 14.03 5.62
N LYS A 181 -7.87 13.49 6.75
CA LYS A 181 -8.41 14.33 7.84
C LYS A 181 -7.34 15.18 8.51
N GLU A 182 -6.14 14.66 8.66
CA GLU A 182 -5.01 15.39 9.25
C GLU A 182 -4.47 16.42 8.26
N LEU A 183 -4.37 16.06 6.98
CA LEU A 183 -3.99 16.99 5.91
C LEU A 183 -5.00 18.15 5.78
N VAL A 184 -6.30 17.91 5.96
CA VAL A 184 -7.30 18.99 6.04
C VAL A 184 -7.10 19.88 7.27
N ARG A 185 -6.68 19.33 8.42
CA ARG A 185 -6.39 20.13 9.62
C ARG A 185 -5.15 21.00 9.42
N GLU A 186 -4.15 20.50 8.72
CA GLU A 186 -2.88 21.19 8.51
C GLU A 186 -2.95 22.23 7.38
N PHE A 187 -3.55 21.87 6.24
CA PHE A 187 -3.57 22.70 5.03
C PHE A 187 -4.92 23.36 4.73
N GLY A 188 -5.97 23.05 5.49
CA GLY A 188 -7.28 23.71 5.40
C GLY A 188 -7.90 23.65 4.01
N GLU A 189 -8.29 24.83 3.49
CA GLU A 189 -8.99 24.97 2.21
C GLU A 189 -8.18 24.48 1.01
N GLU A 190 -6.84 24.58 1.06
CA GLU A 190 -5.95 24.13 -0.02
C GLU A 190 -6.15 22.63 -0.29
N TYR A 191 -6.13 21.83 0.78
CA TYR A 191 -6.32 20.38 0.67
C TYR A 191 -7.77 20.01 0.33
N GLU A 192 -8.76 20.73 0.87
CA GLU A 192 -10.17 20.53 0.52
C GLU A 192 -10.42 20.78 -0.98
N HIS A 193 -9.79 21.79 -1.57
CA HIS A 193 -9.89 22.04 -3.01
C HIS A 193 -9.24 20.91 -3.83
N TYR A 194 -8.05 20.47 -3.44
CA TYR A 194 -7.38 19.33 -4.05
C TYR A 194 -8.22 18.04 -3.97
N LYS A 195 -8.82 17.77 -2.80
CA LYS A 195 -9.69 16.61 -2.57
C LYS A 195 -10.94 16.58 -3.45
N LYS A 196 -11.49 17.74 -3.82
CA LYS A 196 -12.66 17.85 -4.70
C LYS A 196 -12.33 17.55 -6.18
N THR A 197 -11.09 17.78 -6.59
CA THR A 197 -10.69 17.76 -8.02
C THR A 197 -9.95 16.49 -8.44
N VAL A 198 -9.26 15.83 -7.50
CA VAL A 198 -8.43 14.65 -7.75
C VAL A 198 -8.99 13.45 -6.98
N PRO A 199 -9.25 12.28 -7.61
CA PRO A 199 -9.79 11.09 -6.93
C PRO A 199 -8.82 10.44 -5.94
N MET A 200 -9.33 9.64 -5.00
CA MET A 200 -8.52 9.01 -3.94
C MET A 200 -7.50 7.99 -4.48
N PHE A 201 -7.97 6.98 -5.24
CA PHE A 201 -7.16 5.83 -5.67
C PHE A 201 -7.06 5.66 -7.19
N ILE A 202 -8.18 5.79 -7.91
CA ILE A 202 -8.20 5.48 -9.34
C ILE A 202 -7.63 6.67 -10.11
N PRO A 203 -6.56 6.49 -10.92
CA PRO A 203 -5.96 7.61 -11.64
C PRO A 203 -6.96 8.18 -12.64
N ARG A 204 -7.12 9.50 -12.62
CA ARG A 204 -7.80 10.19 -13.71
C ARG A 204 -6.92 10.10 -14.97
N ILE A 205 -7.44 9.44 -16.01
CA ILE A 205 -6.83 9.50 -17.34
C ILE A 205 -7.07 10.92 -17.83
N ARG A 206 -5.99 11.66 -18.12
CA ARG A 206 -6.06 13.03 -18.63
C ARG A 206 -7.04 13.05 -19.81
N GLN A 207 -8.14 13.80 -19.70
CA GLN A 207 -8.80 14.30 -20.90
C GLN A 207 -7.77 15.22 -21.52
N THR A 208 -7.22 14.82 -22.67
CA THR A 208 -6.49 15.75 -23.51
C THR A 208 -7.46 16.90 -23.76
N ASP A 209 -7.23 18.05 -23.14
CA ASP A 209 -7.89 19.27 -23.56
C ASP A 209 -7.59 19.37 -25.04
N LYS A 210 -8.64 19.17 -25.86
CA LYS A 210 -8.65 19.65 -27.23
C LYS A 210 -8.49 21.16 -27.07
N GLN A 211 -7.25 21.63 -27.14
CA GLN A 211 -6.98 23.03 -27.41
C GLN A 211 -7.74 23.38 -28.69
N GLN A 212 -8.42 24.52 -28.60
CA GLN A 212 -9.40 25.10 -29.51
C GLN A 212 -9.03 24.99 -30.98
#